data_AF-A0A644WL43-F1
#
_entry.id   AF-A0A644WL43-F1
#
_cell.length_a   1.000
_cell.length_b   1.000
_cell.length_c   1.000
_cell.angle_alpha   90.00
_cell.angle_beta   90.00
_cell.angle_gamma   90.00
#
_symmetry.space_group_name_H-M   'P 1'
#
loop_
_entity.id
_entity.type
_entity.pdbx_description
1 polymer ?
#
loop_
_entity_poly.entity_id
_entity_poly.type
_entity_poly.pdbx_seq_one_letter_code
_entity_poly.pdbx_strand_id
1 'polypeptide(L)'
;MGRKRSIQTATDLQSAIDDFVKQCEQTGDRPSDYTFAKFLGIRPTDVARFYADGEEYPGFADAMKDLIAYREDRLCAIMEKDPKKATAAIMQLKQPHSGGYTDSQSRDGNALKVIIKTEGLGEQGLEAFK
;
A
#
# COMPACT_ATOMS: atom_id res chain seq x y z
N MET A 1 6.48 19.26 -21.31
CA MET A 1 7.03 18.77 -20.03
C MET A 1 7.55 19.97 -19.26
N GLY A 2 7.19 20.12 -17.98
CA GLY A 2 7.63 21.23 -17.14
C GLY A 2 9.14 21.18 -16.86
N ARG A 3 9.70 22.30 -16.40
CA ARG A 3 11.13 22.40 -16.03
C ARG A 3 11.42 21.41 -14.89
N LYS A 4 12.41 20.54 -15.06
CA LYS A 4 12.83 19.56 -14.05
C LYS A 4 13.12 20.28 -12.72
N ARG A 5 12.48 19.87 -11.63
CA ARG A 5 12.84 20.35 -10.28
C ARG A 5 14.23 19.80 -9.93
N SER A 6 15.11 20.65 -9.43
CA SER A 6 16.43 20.21 -8.92
C SER A 6 16.24 19.68 -7.51
N ILE A 7 16.18 18.35 -7.37
CA ILE A 7 16.14 17.67 -6.07
C ILE A 7 17.52 17.07 -5.84
N GLN A 8 18.24 17.56 -4.84
CA GLN A 8 19.59 17.10 -4.52
C GLN A 8 19.66 16.42 -3.15
N THR A 9 18.76 16.77 -2.24
CA THR A 9 18.74 16.28 -0.87
C THR A 9 17.37 15.71 -0.49
N ALA A 10 17.33 14.91 0.58
CA ALA A 10 16.08 14.38 1.13
C ALA A 10 15.13 15.50 1.59
N THR A 11 15.68 16.62 2.09
CA THR A 11 14.89 17.80 2.48
C THR A 11 14.26 18.50 1.26
N ASP A 12 14.96 18.56 0.13
CA ASP A 12 14.39 19.07 -1.12
C ASP A 12 13.25 18.17 -1.61
N LEU A 13 13.44 16.85 -1.49
CA LEU A 13 12.42 15.87 -1.86
C LEU A 13 11.19 16.02 -0.97
N GLN A 14 11.37 16.13 0.35
CA GLN A 14 10.27 16.33 1.30
C GLN A 14 9.46 17.58 0.95
N SER A 15 10.15 18.71 0.72
CA SER A 15 9.48 19.96 0.33
C SER A 15 8.69 19.80 -0.98
N ALA A 16 9.24 19.04 -1.93
CA ALA A 16 8.54 18.75 -3.19
C ALA A 16 7.34 17.80 -2.99
N ILE A 17 7.40 16.86 -2.05
CA ILE A 17 6.27 16.01 -1.66
C ILE A 17 5.17 16.87 -1.04
N ASP A 18 5.51 17.77 -0.11
CA ASP A 18 4.52 18.67 0.52
C ASP A 18 3.81 19.56 -0.50
N ASP A 19 4.55 20.13 -1.46
CA ASP A 19 3.98 20.90 -2.56
C ASP A 19 3.07 20.03 -3.45
N PHE A 20 3.48 18.79 -3.74
CA PHE A 20 2.70 17.86 -4.54
C PHE A 20 1.39 17.47 -3.84
N VAL A 21 1.45 17.18 -2.54
CA VAL A 21 0.29 16.87 -1.71
C VAL A 21 -0.72 18.03 -1.74
N LYS A 22 -0.26 19.27 -1.51
CA LYS A 22 -1.11 20.47 -1.62
C LYS A 22 -1.76 20.59 -2.99
N GLN A 23 -1.02 20.31 -4.06
CA GLN A 23 -1.60 20.33 -5.42
C GLN A 23 -2.67 19.24 -5.59
N CYS A 24 -2.42 18.02 -5.12
CA CYS A 24 -3.40 16.92 -5.18
C CYS A 24 -4.66 17.23 -4.38
N GLU A 25 -4.55 17.88 -3.22
CA GLU A 25 -5.70 18.32 -2.42
C GLU A 25 -6.53 19.38 -3.13
N GLN A 26 -5.88 20.32 -3.83
CA GLN A 26 -6.57 21.39 -4.57
C GLN A 26 -7.25 20.90 -5.85
N THR A 27 -6.60 19.99 -6.57
CA THR A 27 -7.05 19.51 -7.89
C THR A 27 -7.93 18.27 -7.81
N GLY A 28 -7.84 17.50 -6.71
CA GLY A 28 -8.46 16.19 -6.57
C GLY A 28 -7.73 15.08 -7.35
N ASP A 29 -6.60 15.39 -7.97
CA ASP A 29 -5.83 14.43 -8.78
C ASP A 29 -5.40 13.21 -7.96
N ARG A 30 -5.31 12.07 -8.63
CA ARG A 30 -4.82 10.84 -8.00
C ARG A 30 -3.31 10.95 -7.73
N PRO A 31 -2.86 10.80 -6.48
CA PRO A 31 -1.44 10.84 -6.14
C PRO A 31 -0.77 9.49 -6.45
N SER A 32 -0.34 9.27 -7.69
CA SER A 32 0.40 8.07 -8.12
C SER A 32 1.85 8.42 -8.43
N ASP A 33 2.72 7.41 -8.58
CA ASP A 33 4.11 7.63 -8.96
C ASP A 33 4.23 8.31 -10.32
N TYR A 34 3.28 8.05 -11.22
CA TYR A 34 3.23 8.73 -12.52
C TYR A 34 2.91 10.22 -12.39
N THR A 35 1.92 10.59 -11.58
CA THR A 35 1.56 12.00 -11.39
C THR A 35 2.63 12.74 -10.60
N PHE A 36 3.28 12.08 -9.64
CA PHE A 36 4.43 12.61 -8.93
C PHE A 36 5.65 12.82 -9.85
N ALA A 37 5.98 11.83 -10.70
CA ALA A 37 7.05 11.97 -11.69
C ALA A 37 6.79 13.14 -12.65
N LYS A 38 5.54 13.29 -13.11
CA LYS A 38 5.11 14.42 -13.96
C LYS A 38 5.25 15.76 -13.23
N PHE A 39 4.89 15.82 -11.95
CA PHE A 39 5.02 17.02 -11.11
C PHE A 39 6.48 17.45 -10.96
N LEU A 40 7.39 16.49 -10.75
CA LEU A 40 8.83 16.75 -10.64
C LEU A 40 9.53 16.99 -11.99
N GLY A 41 8.90 16.61 -13.09
CA GLY A 41 9.50 16.64 -14.43
C GLY A 41 10.58 15.57 -14.63
N ILE A 42 10.41 14.40 -14.01
CA ILE A 42 11.31 13.24 -14.10
C ILE A 42 10.58 12.02 -14.67
N ARG A 43 11.30 10.91 -14.91
CA ARG A 43 10.67 9.66 -15.36
C ARG A 43 10.20 8.84 -14.17
N PRO A 44 9.15 8.00 -14.33
CA PRO A 44 8.72 7.08 -13.27
C PRO A 44 9.84 6.13 -12.77
N THR A 45 10.77 5.76 -13.65
CA THR A 45 11.95 4.96 -13.28
C THR A 45 12.87 5.67 -12.29
N ASP A 46 12.90 7.01 -12.33
CA ASP A 46 13.73 7.81 -11.43
C ASP A 46 13.06 7.86 -10.04
N VAL A 47 11.71 7.91 -9.97
CA VAL A 47 10.94 7.78 -8.71
C VAL A 47 11.17 6.43 -8.04
N ALA A 48 11.24 5.34 -8.82
CA ALA A 48 11.52 4.01 -8.28
C ALA A 48 12.87 3.94 -7.52
N ARG A 49 13.85 4.76 -7.91
CA ARG A 49 15.16 4.84 -7.24
C ARG A 49 15.09 5.56 -5.90
N PHE A 50 14.17 6.51 -5.74
CA PHE A 50 13.97 7.21 -4.45
C PHE A 50 13.47 6.26 -3.36
N TYR A 51 12.68 5.25 -3.73
CA TYR A 51 12.24 4.21 -2.79
C TYR A 51 13.35 3.25 -2.36
N ALA A 52 14.40 3.08 -3.18
CA ALA A 52 15.45 2.10 -2.94
C ALA A 52 16.53 2.57 -1.95
N ASP A 53 16.56 3.85 -1.59
CA ASP A 53 17.53 4.47 -0.67
C ASP A 53 19.01 4.10 -0.98
N GLY A 54 19.39 4.15 -2.26
CA GLY A 54 20.76 3.86 -2.67
C GLY A 54 21.75 4.96 -2.27
N GLU A 55 23.06 4.70 -2.43
CA GLU A 55 24.13 5.69 -2.17
C GLU A 55 23.94 7.02 -2.92
N GLU A 56 23.24 7.00 -4.06
CA GLU A 56 22.91 8.18 -4.86
C GLU A 56 21.81 9.06 -4.25
N TYR A 57 20.96 8.50 -3.37
CA TYR A 57 19.76 9.16 -2.82
C TYR A 57 19.59 8.89 -1.31
N PRO A 58 20.56 9.28 -0.47
CA PRO A 58 20.49 8.99 0.96
C PRO A 58 19.32 9.71 1.64
N GLY A 59 18.48 8.95 2.34
CA GLY A 59 17.34 9.46 3.11
C GLY A 59 16.10 9.77 2.27
N PHE A 60 16.13 9.47 0.97
CA PHE A 60 14.97 9.71 0.10
C PHE A 60 13.85 8.73 0.39
N ALA A 61 14.17 7.49 0.79
CA ALA A 61 13.14 6.52 1.11
C ALA A 61 12.28 6.94 2.30
N ASP A 62 12.86 7.64 3.29
CA ASP A 62 12.11 8.17 4.42
C ASP A 62 11.12 9.26 3.97
N ALA A 63 11.55 10.20 3.13
CA ALA A 63 10.64 11.19 2.55
C ALA A 63 9.52 10.53 1.73
N MET A 64 9.84 9.46 0.98
CA MET A 64 8.84 8.72 0.22
C MET A 64 7.82 7.96 1.09
N LYS A 65 8.13 7.65 2.37
CA LYS A 65 7.16 7.07 3.31
C LYS A 65 6.04 8.06 3.64
N ASP A 66 6.33 9.35 3.75
CA ASP A 66 5.30 10.37 3.98
C ASP A 66 4.32 10.45 2.81
N LEU A 67 4.83 10.33 1.57
CA LEU A 67 3.97 10.24 0.38
C LEU A 67 3.09 8.97 0.39
N ILE A 68 3.61 7.85 0.90
CA ILE A 68 2.83 6.61 1.07
C ILE A 68 1.75 6.84 2.13
N ALA A 69 2.08 7.42 3.29
CA ALA A 69 1.14 7.72 4.36
C ALA A 69 0.00 8.65 3.89
N TYR A 70 0.30 9.66 3.08
CA TYR A 70 -0.73 10.51 2.47
C TYR A 70 -1.67 9.71 1.54
N ARG A 71 -1.13 8.79 0.73
CA ARG A 71 -1.95 7.95 -0.16
C ARG A 71 -2.86 7.03 0.63
N GLU A 72 -2.35 6.45 1.72
CA GLU A 72 -3.12 5.63 2.66
C GLU A 72 -4.27 6.43 3.28
N ASP A 73 -3.98 7.58 3.89
CA ASP A 73 -4.98 8.45 4.52
C ASP A 73 -6.10 8.83 3.54
N ARG A 74 -5.73 9.24 2.32
CA ARG A 74 -6.69 9.59 1.27
C ARG A 74 -7.59 8.40 0.90
N LEU A 75 -7.04 7.18 0.84
CA LEU A 75 -7.81 5.98 0.50
C LEU A 75 -8.74 5.58 1.65
N CYS A 76 -8.28 5.66 2.90
CA CYS A 76 -9.11 5.48 4.10
C CYS A 76 -10.27 6.48 4.12
N ALA A 77 -10.01 7.76 3.86
CA ALA A 77 -11.04 8.79 3.80
C ALA A 77 -12.07 8.54 2.68
N ILE A 78 -11.68 7.93 1.56
CA ILE A 78 -12.61 7.51 0.50
C ILE A 78 -13.52 6.38 1.01
N MET A 79 -12.96 5.40 1.72
CA MET A 79 -13.72 4.27 2.29
C MET A 79 -14.77 4.74 3.30
N GLU A 80 -14.40 5.71 4.16
CA GLU A 80 -15.30 6.27 5.18
C GLU A 80 -16.46 7.05 4.56
N LYS A 81 -16.19 7.81 3.49
CA LYS A 81 -17.20 8.68 2.86
C LYS A 81 -18.14 7.95 1.90
N ASP A 82 -17.64 6.94 1.19
CA ASP A 82 -18.41 6.24 0.16
C ASP A 82 -18.20 4.71 0.22
N PRO A 83 -19.11 3.98 0.88
CA PRO A 83 -19.03 2.52 0.98
C PRO A 83 -18.97 1.80 -0.37
N LYS A 84 -19.52 2.39 -1.45
CA LYS A 84 -19.49 1.77 -2.79
C LYS A 84 -18.08 1.77 -3.39
N LYS A 85 -17.22 2.69 -2.96
CA LYS A 85 -15.82 2.79 -3.40
C LYS A 85 -14.88 2.01 -2.48
N ALA A 86 -15.37 1.47 -1.37
CA ALA A 86 -14.52 0.84 -0.36
C ALA A 86 -13.71 -0.33 -0.91
N THR A 87 -14.34 -1.22 -1.70
CA THR A 87 -13.63 -2.36 -2.31
C THR A 87 -12.49 -1.91 -3.23
N ALA A 88 -12.72 -0.90 -4.07
CA ALA A 88 -11.71 -0.39 -4.99
C ALA A 88 -10.58 0.36 -4.24
N ALA A 89 -10.90 1.01 -3.12
CA ALA A 89 -9.90 1.65 -2.26
C ALA A 89 -9.04 0.62 -1.52
N ILE A 90 -9.64 -0.46 -0.98
CA ILE A 90 -8.93 -1.58 -0.35
C ILE A 90 -7.95 -2.21 -1.34
N MET A 91 -8.36 -2.48 -2.58
CA MET A 91 -7.47 -3.06 -3.60
C MET A 91 -6.28 -2.14 -3.94
N GLN A 92 -6.45 -0.82 -3.80
CA GLN A 92 -5.37 0.14 -3.95
C GLN A 92 -4.46 0.17 -2.72
N LEU A 93 -5.00 0.11 -1.50
CA LEU A 93 -4.22 0.03 -0.26
C LEU A 93 -3.29 -1.19 -0.25
N LYS A 94 -3.67 -2.29 -0.91
CA LYS A 94 -2.84 -3.49 -1.08
C LYS A 94 -1.63 -3.29 -2.00
N GLN A 95 -1.58 -2.22 -2.78
CA GLN A 95 -0.45 -1.96 -3.68
C GLN A 95 0.76 -1.42 -2.89
N PRO A 96 2.01 -1.78 -3.24
CA PRO A 96 3.21 -1.48 -2.45
C PRO A 96 3.42 0.00 -2.10
N HIS A 97 3.10 0.92 -3.02
CA HIS A 97 3.32 2.37 -2.83
C HIS A 97 2.02 3.13 -2.49
N SER A 98 1.00 2.42 -2.01
CA SER A 98 -0.31 2.99 -1.64
C SER A 98 -0.81 2.47 -0.30
N GLY A 99 0.04 1.76 0.45
CA GLY A 99 -0.30 1.13 1.71
C GLY A 99 0.51 -0.13 1.98
N GLY A 100 0.70 -0.93 0.93
CA GLY A 100 1.30 -2.26 1.07
C GLY A 100 0.51 -3.16 2.02
N TYR A 101 -0.80 -2.93 2.18
CA TYR A 101 -1.63 -3.71 3.10
C TYR A 101 -1.62 -5.17 2.63
N THR A 102 -1.30 -6.07 3.55
CA THR A 102 -1.34 -7.50 3.29
C THR A 102 -2.51 -8.09 4.03
N ASP A 103 -3.25 -8.98 3.37
CA ASP A 103 -4.20 -9.83 4.10
C ASP A 103 -3.36 -10.83 4.90
N SER A 104 -3.08 -10.52 6.16
CA SER A 104 -2.66 -11.56 7.08
C SER A 104 -3.88 -12.44 7.31
N GLN A 105 -3.90 -13.63 6.70
CA GLN A 105 -4.80 -14.66 7.18
C GLN A 105 -4.45 -14.86 8.65
N SER A 106 -5.41 -14.60 9.53
CA SER A 106 -5.35 -15.03 10.92
C SER A 106 -5.21 -16.55 10.87
N ARG A 107 -3.97 -17.04 10.87
CA ARG A 107 -3.67 -18.43 11.20
C ARG A 107 -4.01 -18.54 12.68
N ASP A 108 -5.27 -18.80 12.97
CA ASP A 108 -5.63 -19.42 14.23
C ASP A 108 -4.76 -20.68 14.31
N GLY A 109 -3.73 -20.62 15.14
CA GLY A 109 -2.83 -21.75 15.43
C GLY A 109 -3.54 -22.89 16.15
N ASN A 110 -4.86 -22.83 16.27
CA ASN A 110 -5.70 -23.96 16.58
C ASN A 110 -5.88 -24.77 15.29
N ALA A 111 -5.05 -25.80 15.13
CA ALA A 111 -5.38 -26.91 14.24
C ALA A 111 -6.87 -27.25 14.44
N LEU A 112 -7.64 -27.27 13.35
CA LEU A 112 -9.05 -27.63 13.34
C LEU A 112 -9.21 -29.02 13.99
N LYS A 113 -9.46 -29.04 15.31
CA LYS A 113 -9.69 -30.27 16.06
C LYS A 113 -11.14 -30.65 15.86
N VAL A 114 -11.40 -31.38 14.78
CA VAL A 114 -12.72 -31.97 14.54
C VAL A 114 -12.86 -33.19 15.45
N ILE A 115 -13.64 -33.07 16.52
CA ILE A 115 -14.00 -34.21 17.39
C ILE A 115 -15.28 -34.82 16.85
N ILE A 116 -15.17 -35.92 16.11
CA ILE A 116 -16.32 -36.69 15.63
C ILE A 116 -16.69 -37.70 16.73
N LYS A 117 -17.89 -37.57 17.31
CA LYS A 117 -18.45 -38.61 18.20
C LYS A 117 -19.09 -39.69 17.32
N THR A 118 -18.53 -40.89 17.34
CA THR A 118 -18.96 -42.03 16.52
C THR A 118 -19.96 -42.94 17.24
N GLU A 119 -20.74 -42.42 18.20
CA GLU A 119 -21.74 -43.22 18.93
C GLU A 119 -22.76 -43.80 17.92
N GLY A 120 -22.70 -45.12 17.71
CA GLY A 120 -23.55 -45.85 16.76
C GLY A 120 -22.85 -46.34 15.48
N LEU A 121 -21.59 -46.00 15.20
CA LEU A 121 -20.83 -46.69 14.15
C LEU A 121 -20.43 -48.08 14.68
N GLY A 122 -21.02 -49.14 14.11
CA GLY A 122 -20.56 -50.51 14.33
C GLY A 122 -19.11 -50.72 13.88
N GLU A 123 -18.53 -51.89 14.15
CA GLU A 123 -17.09 -52.18 13.93
C GLU A 123 -16.59 -51.83 12.52
N GLN A 124 -17.41 -52.04 11.48
CA GLN A 124 -17.08 -51.70 10.08
C GLN A 124 -16.94 -50.19 9.84
N GLY A 125 -17.62 -49.36 10.63
CA GLY A 125 -17.57 -47.91 10.53
C GLY A 125 -16.30 -47.31 11.15
N LEU A 126 -15.68 -47.99 12.11
CA LEU A 126 -14.42 -47.55 12.72
C LEU A 126 -13.20 -47.85 11.83
N GLU A 127 -13.24 -48.91 11.01
CA GLU A 127 -12.14 -49.23 10.10
C GLU A 127 -11.97 -48.20 8.98
N ALA A 128 -13.04 -47.48 8.61
CA ALA A 128 -12.99 -46.42 7.60
C ALA A 128 -12.23 -45.15 8.03
N PHE A 129 -11.87 -45.04 9.32
CA PHE A 129 -11.16 -43.89 9.88
C PHE A 129 -9.77 -44.23 10.48
N LYS A 130 -9.28 -45.46 10.29
CA LYS A 130 -7.87 -45.83 10.54
C LYS A 130 -7.01 -45.49 9.33
#